data_AF-A0A3D2AJV6-F1
#
_entry.id   AF-A0A3D2AJV6-F1
#
_cell.length_a   1.000
_cell.length_b   1.000
_cell.length_c   1.000
_cell.angle_alpha   90.00
_cell.angle_beta   90.00
_cell.angle_gamma   90.00
#
_symmetry.space_group_name_H-M   'P 1'
#
loop_
_entity.id
_entity.type
_entity.pdbx_description
1 polymer ?
#
loop_
_entity_poly.entity_id
_entity_poly.type
_entity_poly.pdbx_seq_one_letter_code
_entity_poly.pdbx_strand_id
1 'polypeptide(L)'
;MYITILASETLYEKELLVDLLSNDWFFWLILLLLGLGIGFLLGRNNNSDLKRQTQLSQQLQAAHTEMAEYKEQVNLHFADTAAAVNQLTDSYRNVHQQLAKGAQSLCDDPDMASSLETIAGPSETTIEHQAEPAAVIRPPMDYAPSTDKTEHGTLDERYGLKDKPEDPQPPAYDIPVSPTK
;
A
#
# COMPACT_ATOMS: atom_id res chain seq x y z
N MET A 1 -75.24 51.73 11.00
CA MET A 1 -75.17 50.89 9.79
C MET A 1 -73.74 50.47 9.45
N TYR A 2 -72.76 51.41 9.35
CA TYR A 2 -71.35 51.07 9.08
C TYR A 2 -70.66 50.19 10.13
N ILE A 3 -70.90 50.41 11.43
CA ILE A 3 -70.28 49.60 12.51
C ILE A 3 -70.72 48.13 12.43
N THR A 4 -71.97 47.87 12.08
CA THR A 4 -72.50 46.51 11.91
C THR A 4 -71.86 45.79 10.72
N ILE A 5 -71.56 46.52 9.64
CA ILE A 5 -70.90 45.99 8.44
C ILE A 5 -69.44 45.63 8.74
N LEU A 6 -68.68 46.53 9.40
CA LEU A 6 -67.31 46.23 9.84
C LEU A 6 -67.25 45.07 10.84
N ALA A 7 -68.19 45.01 11.77
CA ALA A 7 -68.30 43.89 12.70
C ALA A 7 -68.59 42.59 11.95
N SER A 8 -69.50 42.59 10.98
CA SER A 8 -69.76 41.38 10.18
C SER A 8 -68.54 40.93 9.37
N GLU A 9 -67.81 41.86 8.77
CA GLU A 9 -66.64 41.55 7.95
C GLU A 9 -65.50 40.93 8.79
N THR A 10 -65.25 41.48 9.97
CA THR A 10 -64.26 40.92 10.92
C THR A 10 -64.69 39.60 11.56
N LEU A 11 -66.00 39.35 11.72
CA LEU A 11 -66.50 38.08 12.23
C LEU A 11 -66.41 36.96 11.19
N TYR A 12 -66.69 37.24 9.92
CA TYR A 12 -66.49 36.28 8.83
C TYR A 12 -65.02 35.92 8.65
N GLU A 13 -64.13 36.91 8.76
CA GLU A 13 -62.69 36.67 8.67
C GLU A 13 -62.24 35.71 9.79
N LYS A 14 -62.75 35.89 11.02
CA LYS A 14 -62.39 35.00 12.13
C LYS A 14 -62.99 33.59 12.02
N GLU A 15 -64.26 33.46 11.66
CA GLU A 15 -64.90 32.14 11.47
C GLU A 15 -64.18 31.34 10.38
N LEU A 16 -63.87 31.98 9.24
CA LEU A 16 -63.17 31.34 8.15
C LEU A 16 -61.75 30.91 8.54
N LEU A 17 -61.05 31.70 9.37
CA LEU A 17 -59.75 31.30 9.92
C LEU A 17 -59.86 30.13 10.91
N VAL A 18 -60.91 30.09 11.75
CA VAL A 18 -61.13 29.00 12.71
C VAL A 18 -61.45 27.69 11.97
N ASP A 19 -62.28 27.73 10.94
CA ASP A 19 -62.59 26.56 10.10
C ASP A 19 -61.36 26.06 9.32
N LEU A 20 -60.53 26.99 8.82
CA LEU A 20 -59.27 26.65 8.18
C LEU A 20 -58.30 25.96 9.17
N LEU A 21 -58.18 26.50 10.39
CA LEU A 21 -57.29 25.97 11.42
C LEU A 21 -57.77 24.65 12.02
N SER A 22 -59.08 24.41 12.02
CA SER A 22 -59.70 23.19 12.55
C SER A 22 -59.60 21.99 11.60
N ASN A 23 -59.25 22.19 10.33
CA ASN A 23 -59.28 21.12 9.33
C ASN A 23 -58.03 20.25 9.37
N ASP A 24 -58.20 18.92 9.36
CA ASP A 24 -57.10 17.94 9.52
C ASP A 24 -55.96 18.10 8.50
N TRP A 25 -56.28 18.45 7.25
CA TRP A 25 -55.26 18.67 6.20
C TRP A 25 -54.34 19.86 6.49
N PHE A 26 -54.81 20.87 7.23
CA PHE A 26 -54.03 22.06 7.57
C PHE A 26 -52.96 21.72 8.62
N PHE A 27 -53.26 20.82 9.56
CA PHE A 27 -52.28 20.28 10.50
C PHE A 27 -51.14 19.56 9.77
N TRP A 28 -51.46 18.73 8.77
CA TRP A 28 -50.46 18.07 7.92
C TRP A 28 -49.59 19.08 7.14
N LEU A 29 -50.21 20.14 6.61
CA LEU A 29 -49.50 21.20 5.89
C LEU A 29 -48.50 21.95 6.80
N ILE A 30 -48.92 22.30 8.02
CA ILE A 30 -48.05 22.96 9.00
C ILE A 30 -46.90 22.05 9.41
N LEU A 31 -47.19 20.78 9.70
CA LEU A 31 -46.16 19.80 10.07
C LEU A 31 -45.12 19.65 8.95
N LEU A 32 -45.57 19.63 7.69
CA LEU A 32 -44.70 19.59 6.52
C LEU A 32 -43.85 20.86 6.39
N LEU A 33 -44.43 22.04 6.54
CA LEU A 33 -43.68 23.31 6.49
C LEU A 33 -42.66 23.41 7.64
N LEU A 34 -43.05 22.98 8.85
CA LEU A 34 -42.17 23.00 10.02
C LEU A 34 -41.03 21.99 9.85
N GLY A 35 -41.34 20.78 9.40
CA GLY A 35 -40.36 19.74 9.09
C GLY A 35 -39.40 20.15 7.96
N LEU A 36 -39.91 20.81 6.92
CA LEU A 36 -39.10 21.33 5.82
C LEU A 36 -38.19 22.46 6.29
N GLY A 37 -38.70 23.37 7.14
CA GLY A 37 -37.91 24.46 7.71
C GLY A 37 -36.76 23.95 8.59
N ILE A 38 -37.04 23.02 9.51
CA ILE A 38 -36.04 22.41 10.39
C ILE A 38 -35.07 21.55 9.58
N GLY A 39 -35.58 20.73 8.66
CA GLY A 39 -34.79 19.87 7.78
C GLY A 39 -33.86 20.68 6.87
N PHE A 40 -34.34 21.81 6.32
CA PHE A 40 -33.52 22.72 5.53
C PHE A 40 -32.45 23.41 6.38
N LEU A 41 -32.78 23.86 7.60
CA LEU A 41 -31.79 24.47 8.50
C LEU A 41 -30.67 23.48 8.85
N LEU A 42 -31.02 22.23 9.21
CA LEU A 42 -30.06 21.19 9.55
C LEU A 42 -29.24 20.76 8.32
N GLY A 43 -29.89 20.57 7.16
CA GLY A 43 -29.22 20.20 5.91
C GLY A 43 -28.28 21.30 5.38
N ARG A 44 -28.67 22.57 5.51
CA ARG A 44 -27.85 23.73 5.11
C ARG A 44 -26.58 23.85 5.94
N ASN A 45 -26.59 23.41 7.20
CA ASN A 45 -25.43 23.50 8.08
C ASN A 45 -24.37 22.42 7.80
N ASN A 46 -24.61 21.49 6.88
CA ASN A 46 -23.68 20.43 6.50
C ASN A 46 -22.59 20.91 5.51
N ASN A 47 -21.96 22.07 5.79
CA ASN A 47 -20.75 22.53 5.08
C ASN A 47 -19.50 21.68 5.42
N SER A 48 -19.65 20.69 6.30
CA SER A 48 -18.66 19.67 6.65
C SER A 48 -18.27 18.78 5.49
N ASP A 49 -19.15 18.56 4.50
CA ASP A 49 -18.86 17.66 3.38
C ASP A 49 -17.74 18.19 2.49
N LEU A 50 -17.70 19.50 2.22
CA LEU A 50 -16.61 20.11 1.46
C LEU A 50 -15.28 20.00 2.21
N LYS A 51 -15.28 20.26 3.53
CA LYS A 51 -14.08 20.08 4.36
C LYS A 51 -13.62 18.63 4.36
N ARG A 52 -14.54 17.67 4.51
CA ARG A 52 -14.25 16.24 4.49
C ARG A 52 -13.70 15.79 3.14
N GLN A 53 -14.25 16.29 2.04
CA GLN A 53 -13.75 16.00 0.69
C GLN A 53 -12.33 16.53 0.49
N THR A 54 -12.06 17.77 0.93
CA THR A 54 -10.70 18.32 0.86
C THR A 54 -9.71 17.54 1.72
N GLN A 55 -10.10 17.15 2.94
CA GLN A 55 -9.27 16.34 3.83
C GLN A 55 -8.96 14.96 3.22
N LEU A 56 -9.95 14.29 2.63
CA LEU A 56 -9.74 13.01 1.96
C LEU A 56 -8.80 13.15 0.75
N SER A 57 -8.95 14.21 -0.05
CA SER A 57 -8.01 14.48 -1.15
C SER A 57 -6.59 14.74 -0.67
N GLN A 58 -6.43 15.45 0.46
CA GLN A 58 -5.14 15.72 1.07
C GLN A 58 -4.50 14.45 1.62
N GLN A 59 -5.28 13.58 2.27
CA GLN A 59 -4.80 12.29 2.77
C GLN A 59 -4.30 11.39 1.64
N LEU A 60 -5.02 11.34 0.51
CA LEU A 60 -4.56 10.61 -0.67
C LEU A 60 -3.24 11.17 -1.21
N GLN A 61 -3.16 12.50 -1.37
CA GLN A 61 -1.93 13.13 -1.86
C GLN A 61 -0.75 12.90 -0.92
N ALA A 62 -0.97 12.99 0.40
CA ALA A 62 0.05 12.71 1.40
C ALA A 62 0.56 11.27 1.31
N ALA A 63 -0.34 10.28 1.25
CA ALA A 63 0.04 8.86 1.13
C ALA A 63 0.82 8.57 -0.17
N HIS A 64 0.39 9.16 -1.29
CA HIS A 64 1.12 9.03 -2.56
C HIS A 64 2.51 9.65 -2.50
N THR A 65 2.66 10.77 -1.79
CA THR A 65 3.95 11.46 -1.63
C THR A 65 4.89 10.63 -0.75
N GLU A 66 4.40 10.11 0.37
CA GLU A 66 5.16 9.22 1.26
C GLU A 66 5.63 7.95 0.55
N MET A 67 4.78 7.33 -0.28
CA MET A 67 5.19 6.18 -1.09
C MET A 67 6.27 6.54 -2.13
N ALA A 68 6.20 7.73 -2.73
CA ALA A 68 7.21 8.17 -3.69
C ALA A 68 8.55 8.40 -2.99
N GLU A 69 8.54 9.07 -1.83
CA GLU A 69 9.73 9.31 -1.01
C GLU A 69 10.37 8.00 -0.53
N TYR A 70 9.57 7.04 -0.06
CA TYR A 70 10.06 5.71 0.33
C TYR A 70 10.74 4.99 -0.83
N LYS A 71 10.11 5.00 -2.03
CA LYS A 71 10.70 4.39 -3.24
C LYS A 71 12.01 5.05 -3.63
N GLU A 72 12.11 6.37 -3.53
CA GLU A 72 13.34 7.11 -3.81
C GLU A 72 14.44 6.75 -2.80
N GLN A 73 14.11 6.72 -1.51
CA GLN A 73 15.06 6.35 -0.45
C GLN A 73 15.61 4.93 -0.62
N VAL A 74 14.75 3.97 -0.98
CA VAL A 74 15.17 2.58 -1.25
C VAL A 74 16.09 2.53 -2.47
N ASN A 75 15.77 3.26 -3.54
CA ASN A 75 16.60 3.32 -4.74
C ASN A 75 17.99 3.90 -4.43
N LEU A 76 18.06 4.97 -3.64
CA LEU A 76 19.32 5.55 -3.17
C LEU A 76 20.12 4.54 -2.33
N HIS A 77 19.47 3.81 -1.42
CA HIS A 77 20.16 2.80 -0.60
C HIS A 77 20.75 1.66 -1.43
N PHE A 78 20.03 1.19 -2.46
CA PHE A 78 20.55 0.18 -3.38
C PHE A 78 21.68 0.73 -4.26
N ALA A 79 21.64 2.00 -4.67
CA ALA A 79 22.74 2.64 -5.39
C ALA A 79 24.00 2.71 -4.51
N ASP A 80 23.87 3.16 -3.26
CA ASP A 80 24.97 3.21 -2.28
C ASP A 80 25.53 1.80 -1.99
N THR A 81 24.64 0.82 -1.84
CA THR A 81 25.03 -0.59 -1.61
C THR A 81 25.77 -1.16 -2.82
N ALA A 82 25.31 -0.90 -4.04
CA ALA A 82 26.00 -1.34 -5.25
C ALA A 82 27.40 -0.70 -5.35
N ALA A 83 27.55 0.56 -4.97
CA ALA A 83 28.85 1.23 -4.91
C ALA A 83 29.77 0.57 -3.86
N ALA A 84 29.26 0.27 -2.66
CA ALA A 84 30.02 -0.42 -1.61
C ALA A 84 30.45 -1.84 -2.01
N VAL A 85 29.57 -2.60 -2.67
CA VAL A 85 29.88 -3.96 -3.19
C VAL A 85 30.95 -3.91 -4.28
N ASN A 86 30.92 -2.92 -5.16
CA ASN A 86 31.98 -2.71 -6.16
C ASN A 86 33.32 -2.42 -5.48
N GLN A 87 33.34 -1.52 -4.49
CA GLN A 87 34.57 -1.22 -3.73
C GLN A 87 35.12 -2.46 -3.01
N LEU A 88 34.25 -3.32 -2.47
CA LEU A 88 34.64 -4.59 -1.88
C LEU A 88 35.26 -5.52 -2.94
N THR A 89 34.65 -5.63 -4.11
CA THR A 89 35.14 -6.45 -5.23
C THR A 89 36.52 -6.00 -5.69
N ASP A 90 36.74 -4.69 -5.80
CA ASP A 90 38.04 -4.12 -6.18
C ASP A 90 39.09 -4.39 -5.11
N SER A 91 38.73 -4.28 -3.83
CA SER A 91 39.61 -4.60 -2.71
C SER A 91 39.99 -6.09 -2.71
N TYR A 92 39.03 -6.99 -2.97
CA TYR A 92 39.26 -8.42 -3.10
C TYR A 92 40.23 -8.75 -4.25
N ARG A 93 40.02 -8.16 -5.43
CA ARG A 93 40.91 -8.31 -6.59
C ARG A 93 42.33 -7.84 -6.29
N ASN A 94 42.48 -6.69 -5.62
CA ASN A 94 43.79 -6.15 -5.25
C ASN A 94 44.54 -7.10 -4.31
N VAL A 95 43.88 -7.62 -3.28
CA VAL A 95 44.49 -8.61 -2.37
C VAL A 95 44.91 -9.87 -3.14
N HIS A 96 44.07 -10.38 -4.03
CA HIS A 96 44.41 -11.53 -4.86
C HIS A 96 45.61 -11.25 -5.78
N GLN A 97 45.69 -10.07 -6.39
CA GLN A 97 46.83 -9.68 -7.22
C GLN A 97 48.13 -9.59 -6.41
N GLN A 98 48.07 -9.08 -5.18
CA GLN A 98 49.24 -9.04 -4.28
C GLN A 98 49.69 -10.44 -3.88
N LEU A 99 48.76 -11.36 -3.63
CA LEU A 99 49.07 -12.76 -3.34
C LEU A 99 49.71 -13.45 -4.56
N ALA A 100 49.16 -13.25 -5.76
CA ALA A 100 49.72 -13.80 -6.99
C ALA A 100 51.15 -13.29 -7.24
N LYS A 101 51.35 -11.97 -7.12
CA LYS A 101 52.67 -11.33 -7.28
C LYS A 101 53.66 -11.78 -6.19
N GLY A 102 53.20 -11.86 -4.94
CA GLY A 102 54.00 -12.32 -3.81
C GLY A 102 54.43 -13.78 -3.98
N ALA A 103 53.51 -14.65 -4.41
CA ALA A 103 53.80 -16.04 -4.67
C ALA A 103 54.74 -16.22 -5.87
N GLN A 104 54.59 -15.44 -6.96
CA GLN A 104 55.52 -15.48 -8.09
C GLN A 104 56.93 -14.95 -7.74
N SER A 105 57.04 -14.06 -6.76
CA SER A 105 58.34 -13.59 -6.26
C SER A 105 59.00 -14.52 -5.24
N LEU A 106 58.23 -15.36 -4.54
CA LEU A 106 58.73 -16.28 -3.51
C LEU A 106 58.89 -17.72 -4.00
N CYS A 107 58.14 -18.12 -5.04
CA CYS A 107 58.27 -19.40 -5.69
C CYS A 107 59.25 -19.28 -6.86
N ASP A 108 60.51 -19.67 -6.63
CA ASP A 108 61.51 -19.93 -7.69
C ASP A 108 61.18 -21.20 -8.52
N ASP A 109 60.07 -21.89 -8.21
CA ASP A 109 59.65 -23.14 -8.84
C ASP A 109 58.61 -22.89 -9.97
N PRO A 110 58.95 -23.18 -11.24
CA PRO A 110 58.10 -22.89 -12.39
C PRO A 110 56.75 -23.64 -12.41
N ASP A 111 56.63 -24.77 -11.73
CA ASP A 111 55.37 -25.54 -11.66
C ASP A 111 54.34 -24.89 -10.72
N MET A 112 54.80 -24.20 -9.66
CA MET A 112 53.92 -23.47 -8.75
C MET A 112 53.40 -22.17 -9.36
N ALA A 113 54.21 -21.48 -10.15
CA ALA A 113 53.80 -20.26 -10.85
C ALA A 113 52.61 -20.50 -11.82
N SER A 114 52.63 -21.61 -12.57
CA SER A 114 51.55 -21.98 -13.51
C SER A 114 50.23 -22.31 -12.80
N SER A 115 50.31 -22.87 -11.58
CA SER A 115 49.14 -23.22 -10.76
C SER A 115 48.40 -21.99 -10.23
N LEU A 116 49.15 -20.91 -9.92
CA LEU A 116 48.61 -19.66 -9.40
C LEU A 116 48.00 -18.77 -10.48
N GLU A 117 48.53 -18.81 -11.71
CA GLU A 117 47.98 -18.09 -12.87
C GLU A 117 46.58 -18.59 -13.24
N THR A 118 46.30 -19.89 -13.00
CA THR A 118 44.97 -20.48 -13.16
C THR A 118 43.97 -19.96 -12.11
N ILE A 119 44.43 -19.63 -10.90
CA ILE A 119 43.59 -19.08 -9.81
C ILE A 119 43.38 -17.57 -9.96
N ALA A 120 44.36 -16.86 -10.53
CA ALA A 120 44.27 -15.43 -10.81
C ALA A 120 43.15 -15.09 -11.83
N GLY A 121 42.67 -16.10 -12.57
CA GLY A 121 41.61 -15.96 -13.57
C GLY A 121 42.10 -15.20 -14.81
N PRO A 122 41.48 -15.40 -15.98
CA PRO A 122 41.87 -14.71 -17.19
C PRO A 122 41.73 -13.19 -16.98
N SER A 123 42.87 -12.49 -17.01
CA SER A 123 42.88 -11.05 -17.27
C SER A 123 42.08 -10.79 -18.54
N GLU A 124 41.15 -9.85 -18.48
CA GLU A 124 40.33 -9.42 -19.61
C GLU A 124 39.36 -10.48 -20.15
N THR A 125 38.42 -10.93 -19.33
CA THR A 125 37.10 -11.27 -19.90
C THR A 125 36.25 -10.02 -19.82
N THR A 126 36.25 -9.26 -20.93
CA THR A 126 35.07 -8.47 -21.33
C THR A 126 33.86 -9.29 -20.92
N ILE A 127 33.01 -8.75 -20.05
CA ILE A 127 31.71 -9.34 -19.74
C ILE A 127 30.98 -9.34 -21.08
N GLU A 128 31.13 -10.41 -21.87
CA GLU A 128 30.26 -10.69 -22.99
C GLU A 128 28.90 -10.82 -22.34
N HIS A 129 28.06 -9.84 -22.64
CA HIS A 129 26.65 -9.85 -22.34
C HIS A 129 26.09 -11.04 -23.11
N GLN A 130 26.14 -12.22 -22.51
CA GLN A 130 25.32 -13.34 -22.91
C GLN A 130 23.91 -12.77 -22.90
N ALA A 131 23.33 -12.60 -24.09
CA ALA A 131 21.95 -12.20 -24.26
C ALA A 131 21.06 -13.32 -23.73
N GLU A 132 21.00 -13.43 -22.40
CA GLU A 132 19.85 -13.99 -21.71
C GLU A 132 18.63 -13.24 -22.22
N PRO A 133 17.53 -13.94 -22.58
CA PRO A 133 16.31 -13.28 -22.99
C PRO A 133 15.91 -12.33 -21.87
N ALA A 134 15.89 -11.02 -22.19
CA ALA A 134 15.71 -9.91 -21.26
C ALA A 134 14.95 -10.35 -20.01
N ALA A 135 15.67 -10.48 -18.89
CA ALA A 135 15.06 -10.79 -17.61
C ALA A 135 13.99 -9.72 -17.40
N VAL A 136 12.73 -10.10 -17.62
CA VAL A 136 11.59 -9.21 -17.40
C VAL A 136 11.68 -8.88 -15.93
N ILE A 137 12.11 -7.66 -15.60
CA ILE A 137 12.15 -7.16 -14.23
C ILE A 137 10.69 -7.09 -13.80
N ARG A 138 10.21 -8.16 -13.16
CA ARG A 138 8.87 -8.22 -12.62
C ARG A 138 8.95 -7.58 -11.24
N PRO A 139 8.01 -6.70 -10.87
CA PRO A 139 7.88 -6.28 -9.49
C PRO A 139 7.75 -7.54 -8.61
N PRO A 140 8.25 -7.49 -7.36
CA PRO A 140 8.16 -8.64 -6.46
C PRO A 140 6.71 -9.11 -6.39
N MET A 141 6.49 -10.37 -6.76
CA MET A 141 5.17 -10.98 -6.67
C MET A 141 4.96 -11.39 -5.21
N ASP A 142 4.08 -10.66 -4.51
CA ASP A 142 3.66 -10.96 -3.13
C ASP A 142 2.77 -12.21 -2.99
N TYR A 143 2.69 -13.05 -4.04
CA TYR A 143 1.86 -14.25 -4.05
C TYR A 143 2.72 -15.46 -4.34
N ALA A 144 2.64 -16.47 -3.46
CA ALA A 144 3.16 -17.80 -3.75
C ALA A 144 2.39 -18.37 -4.95
N PRO A 145 3.07 -18.71 -6.07
CA PRO A 145 2.40 -19.35 -7.19
C PRO A 145 1.88 -20.72 -6.73
N SER A 146 0.59 -20.99 -6.96
CA SER A 146 0.02 -22.31 -6.69
C SER A 146 0.73 -23.33 -7.56
N THR A 147 1.35 -24.34 -6.94
CA THR A 147 2.25 -25.27 -7.63
C THR A 147 1.50 -26.24 -8.53
N ASP A 148 0.18 -26.38 -8.37
CA ASP A 148 -0.67 -27.25 -9.19
C ASP A 148 -2.10 -26.71 -9.33
N LYS A 149 -2.78 -27.01 -10.45
CA LYS A 149 -4.20 -26.62 -10.70
C LYS A 149 -5.21 -27.20 -9.70
N THR A 150 -4.75 -28.08 -8.82
CA THR A 150 -5.58 -28.85 -7.87
C THR A 150 -5.43 -28.31 -6.45
N GLU A 151 -4.47 -27.43 -6.17
CA GLU A 151 -4.34 -26.80 -4.86
C GLU A 151 -5.30 -25.62 -4.74
N HIS A 152 -6.15 -25.69 -3.72
CA HIS A 152 -7.02 -24.60 -3.33
C HIS A 152 -6.18 -23.48 -2.69
N GLY A 153 -6.29 -22.27 -3.22
CA GLY A 153 -5.51 -21.13 -2.73
C GLY A 153 -5.78 -20.81 -1.26
N THR A 154 -4.88 -20.02 -0.65
CA THR A 154 -4.94 -19.61 0.78
C THR A 154 -6.21 -18.85 1.17
N LEU A 155 -7.02 -18.41 0.19
CA LEU A 155 -8.31 -17.74 0.39
C LEU A 155 -9.51 -18.63 0.05
N ASP A 156 -9.31 -19.91 -0.29
CA ASP A 156 -10.40 -20.85 -0.52
C ASP A 156 -11.01 -21.28 0.82
N GLU A 157 -12.33 -21.43 0.89
CA GLU A 157 -13.05 -21.72 2.14
C GLU A 157 -12.73 -23.12 2.72
N ARG A 158 -12.03 -23.96 1.95
CA ARG A 158 -11.51 -25.25 2.39
C ARG A 158 -10.08 -25.19 2.90
N TYR A 159 -9.44 -24.02 2.88
CA TYR A 159 -8.09 -23.86 3.38
C TYR A 159 -8.03 -24.17 4.88
N GLY A 160 -7.31 -25.24 5.23
CA GLY A 160 -7.21 -25.73 6.61
C GLY A 160 -8.27 -26.76 7.03
N LEU A 161 -9.23 -27.11 6.17
CA LEU A 161 -10.18 -28.20 6.42
C LEU A 161 -9.59 -29.52 5.88
N LYS A 162 -9.14 -30.38 6.79
CA LYS A 162 -8.66 -31.73 6.47
C LYS A 162 -9.77 -32.75 6.74
N ASP A 163 -10.19 -33.51 5.73
CA ASP A 163 -11.25 -34.55 5.84
C ASP A 163 -10.83 -35.77 6.69
N LYS A 164 -9.55 -35.87 7.05
CA LYS A 164 -8.99 -36.98 7.81
C LYS A 164 -8.16 -36.45 8.98
N PRO A 165 -8.39 -36.92 10.23
CA PRO A 165 -7.55 -36.55 11.35
C PRO A 165 -6.18 -37.20 11.16
N GLU A 166 -5.18 -36.37 10.92
CA GLU A 166 -3.77 -36.77 10.82
C GLU A 166 -3.07 -36.27 12.09
N ASP A 167 -2.35 -37.18 12.76
CA ASP A 167 -1.70 -36.94 14.05
C ASP A 167 -0.81 -35.69 14.01
N PRO A 168 -0.77 -34.85 15.08
CA PRO A 168 -0.11 -33.56 15.03
C PRO A 168 1.41 -33.75 14.94
N GLN A 169 1.94 -33.64 13.73
CA GLN A 169 3.37 -33.43 13.52
C GLN A 169 3.69 -31.98 13.91
N PRO A 170 4.63 -31.75 14.83
CA PRO A 170 5.06 -30.40 15.17
C PRO A 170 5.67 -29.74 13.93
N PRO A 171 5.42 -28.44 13.71
CA PRO A 171 5.94 -27.73 12.55
C PRO A 171 7.48 -27.78 12.56
N ALA A 172 8.06 -28.23 11.45
CA ALA A 172 9.49 -28.13 11.21
C ALA A 172 9.87 -26.66 10.98
N TYR A 173 10.06 -25.91 12.06
CA TYR A 173 10.66 -24.60 12.00
C TYR A 173 12.18 -24.75 11.96
N ASP A 174 12.73 -24.83 10.75
CA ASP A 174 14.17 -24.68 10.50
C ASP A 174 14.52 -23.19 10.48
N ILE A 175 14.52 -22.55 11.65
CA ILE A 175 15.19 -21.25 11.82
C ILE A 175 16.33 -21.46 12.81
N PRO A 176 17.59 -21.57 12.37
CA PRO A 176 18.72 -21.52 13.29
C PRO A 176 18.83 -20.09 13.84
N VAL A 177 18.19 -19.82 14.98
CA VAL A 177 18.50 -18.65 15.80
C VAL A 177 19.66 -19.00 16.72
N SER A 178 20.87 -18.67 16.31
CA SER A 178 22.01 -18.62 17.23
C SER A 178 21.78 -17.50 18.25
N PRO A 179 21.80 -17.79 19.56
CA PRO A 179 21.63 -16.77 20.59
C PRO A 179 22.86 -15.86 20.58
N THR A 180 22.66 -14.55 20.39
CA THR A 180 23.71 -13.57 20.65
C THR A 180 23.67 -13.23 22.14
N LYS A 181 24.84 -13.31 22.76
CA LYS A 181 25.14 -13.20 24.19
C LYS A 181 24.70 -11.89 24.83
#